data_AF-A0A9P4YA82-F1
#
_entry.id   AF-A0A9P4YA82-F1
#
_cell.length_a   1.000
_cell.length_b   1.000
_cell.length_c   1.000
_cell.angle_alpha   90.00
_cell.angle_beta   90.00
_cell.angle_gamma   90.00
#
_symmetry.space_group_name_H-M   'P 1'
#
loop_
_entity.id
_entity.type
_entity.pdbx_description
1 polymer ?
#
loop_
_entity_poly.entity_id
_entity_poly.type
_entity_poly.pdbx_seq_one_letter_code
_entity_poly.pdbx_strand_id
1 'polypeptide(L)' 'MCNVTKNYYIYEHCNDPGLHFTRTSMDGDKSRKCPQGPHERFIVQPGRCPLCHP' A
#
# COMPACT_ATOMS: atom_id res chain seq x y z
N MET A 1 15.87 4.88 -13.20
CA MET A 1 15.29 4.37 -11.94
C MET A 1 13.94 5.04 -11.72
N CYS A 2 12.88 4.25 -11.58
CA CYS A 2 11.54 4.75 -11.30
C CYS A 2 11.46 5.16 -9.84
N ASN A 3 10.86 6.32 -9.57
CA ASN A 3 10.67 6.78 -8.20
C ASN A 3 9.21 6.74 -7.78
N VAL A 4 8.27 6.44 -8.71
CA VAL A 4 6.84 6.44 -8.42
C VAL A 4 6.40 5.09 -7.85
N THR A 5 5.92 5.13 -6.61
CA THR A 5 5.47 3.95 -5.87
C THR A 5 4.05 4.14 -5.35
N LYS A 6 3.17 3.17 -5.58
CA LYS A 6 1.87 3.06 -4.95
C LYS A 6 2.00 2.22 -3.69
N ASN A 7 1.84 2.87 -2.55
CA ASN A 7 1.89 2.25 -1.24
C ASN A 7 0.49 1.81 -0.81
N TYR A 8 0.36 0.56 -0.39
CA TYR A 8 -0.82 -0.02 0.22
C TYR A 8 -0.52 -0.29 1.69
N TYR A 9 -1.30 0.29 2.59
CA TYR A 9 -1.13 0.10 4.02
C TYR A 9 -2.10 -0.98 4.49
N ILE A 10 -1.60 -1.95 5.24
CA ILE A 10 -2.35 -3.11 5.75
C ILE A 10 -2.05 -3.31 7.24
N TYR A 11 -2.99 -3.85 8.00
CA TYR A 11 -2.74 -4.19 9.41
C TYR A 11 -2.04 -5.55 9.54
N GLU A 12 -1.20 -5.71 10.56
CA GLU A 12 -0.47 -6.96 10.82
C GLU A 12 -1.39 -8.16 11.09
N HIS A 13 -2.51 -7.94 11.80
CA HIS A 13 -3.49 -8.98 12.13
C HIS A 13 -4.66 -9.01 11.15
N CYS A 14 -4.39 -8.74 9.87
CA CYS A 14 -5.41 -8.77 8.84
C CYS A 14 -5.50 -10.17 8.21
N ASN A 15 -6.70 -10.75 8.20
CA ASN A 15 -6.94 -12.04 7.55
C ASN A 15 -6.90 -11.95 6.03
N ASP A 16 -7.32 -10.80 5.47
CA ASP A 16 -7.30 -10.56 4.01
C ASP A 16 -6.69 -9.19 3.68
N PRO A 17 -5.35 -9.08 3.65
CA PRO A 17 -4.67 -7.80 3.40
C PRO A 17 -4.90 -7.26 1.99
N GLY A 18 -5.28 -8.12 1.04
CA GLY A 18 -5.55 -7.73 -0.35
C GLY A 18 -6.87 -6.98 -0.54
N LEU A 19 -7.77 -7.07 0.44
CA LEU A 19 -9.07 -6.38 0.43
C LEU A 19 -9.18 -5.30 1.53
N HIS A 20 -8.41 -5.42 2.62
CA HIS A 20 -8.50 -4.53 3.79
C HIS A 20 -7.36 -3.51 3.84
N PHE A 21 -7.18 -2.74 2.77
CA PHE A 21 -6.24 -1.63 2.76
C PHE A 21 -6.76 -0.50 3.66
N THR A 22 -5.96 -0.14 4.66
CA THR A 22 -6.28 0.95 5.61
C THR A 22 -6.11 2.31 4.95
N ARG A 23 -5.12 2.40 4.06
CA ARG A 23 -4.74 3.60 3.35
C ARG A 23 -4.02 3.22 2.06
N THR A 24 -4.14 4.08 1.05
CA THR A 24 -3.28 4.04 -0.13
C THR A 24 -2.61 5.39 -0.33
N SER A 25 -1.35 5.40 -0.71
CA SER A 25 -0.60 6.63 -1.00
C SER A 25 0.26 6.46 -2.25
N MET A 26 0.35 7.48 -3.09
CA MET A 26 1.34 7.53 -4.17
C MET A 26 2.52 8.39 -3.73
N ASP A 27 3.70 7.79 -3.72
CA ASP A 27 4.95 8.45 -3.40
C ASP A 27 5.82 8.60 -4.65
N GLY A 28 6.70 9.60 -4.65
CA GLY A 28 7.66 9.85 -5.73
C GLY A 28 7.24 10.90 -6.76
N ASP A 29 8.19 11.18 -7.65
CA ASP A 29 8.08 12.21 -8.68
C ASP A 29 7.31 11.70 -9.90
N LYS A 30 6.11 12.25 -10.10
CA LYS A 30 5.20 11.91 -11.22
C LYS A 30 5.75 12.31 -12.60
N SER A 31 6.81 13.11 -12.68
CA SER A 31 7.48 13.47 -13.94
C SER A 31 8.32 12.31 -14.51
N ARG A 32 8.80 11.41 -13.65
CA ARG A 32 9.60 10.23 -14.04
C ARG A 32 8.76 8.96 -13.97
N LYS A 33 7.70 8.91 -14.78
CA LYS A 33 6.85 7.73 -14.91
C LYS A 33 7.64 6.60 -15.56
N CYS A 34 7.65 5.44 -14.93
CA CYS A 34 8.20 4.22 -15.52
C CYS A 34 7.15 3.61 -16.46
N PRO A 35 7.51 3.12 -17.65
CA PRO A 35 6.59 2.40 -18.52
C PRO A 35 6.04 1.10 -17.90
N GLN A 36 6.70 0.61 -16.84
CA GLN A 36 6.31 -0.58 -16.07
C GLN A 36 5.75 -0.24 -14.67
N GLY A 37 5.59 1.06 -14.34
CA GLY A 37 5.14 1.53 -13.02
C GLY A 37 3.85 2.37 -13.10
N PRO A 38 3.19 2.69 -11.96
CA PRO A 38 3.75 2.79 -10.61
C PRO A 38 4.00 1.42 -9.95
N HIS A 39 5.14 1.29 -9.28
CA HIS A 39 5.46 0.04 -8.56
C HIS A 39 4.63 -0.06 -7.29
N GLU A 40 4.24 -1.27 -6.91
CA GLU A 40 3.43 -1.51 -5.72
C GLU A 40 4.31 -1.81 -4.52
N ARG A 41 3.96 -1.23 -3.36
CA ARG A 41 4.61 -1.52 -2.08
C ARG A 41 3.58 -1.73 -1.00
N PHE A 42 3.68 -2.84 -0.28
CA PHE A 42 2.83 -3.13 0.87
C PHE A 42 3.54 -2.72 2.14
N ILE A 43 2.87 -1.92 2.98
CA ILE A 43 3.39 -1.41 4.24
C ILE A 43 2.50 -1.95 5.35
N VAL A 44 3.08 -2.80 6.19
CA VAL A 44 2.38 -3.34 7.36
C VAL A 44 2.40 -2.31 8.49
N GLN A 45 1.22 -2.00 9.01
CA GLN A 45 1.02 -1.17 10.19
C GLN A 45 0.70 -2.06 11.39
N PRO A 46 1.23 -1.74 12.57
CA PRO A 46 0.88 -2.45 13.78
C PRO A 46 -0.60 -2.21 14.12
N GLY A 47 -1.25 -3.21 14.72
CA GLY A 47 -2.63 -3.16 15.18
C GLY A 47 -3.58 -4.18 14.53
N ARG A 48 -4.83 -4.14 14.97
CA ARG A 48 -5.90 -5.04 14.49
C ARG A 48 -6.66 -4.38 13.35
N CYS A 49 -7.00 -5.18 12.34
CA CYS A 49 -7.84 -4.73 11.25
C CYS A 49 -9.28 -4.53 11.74
N PRO A 50 -9.86 -3.31 11.65
CA PRO A 50 -11.24 -3.06 12.08
C PRO A 50 -12.27 -3.75 11.18
N LEU A 51 -11.89 -4.18 9.97
CA LEU A 51 -12.76 -4.95 9.08
C LEU A 51 -12.77 -6.44 9.43
N CYS A 52 -11.66 -6.99 9.96
CA CYS A 52 -11.61 -8.37 10.44
C CYS A 52 -12.14 -8.51 11.89
N HIS A 53 -11.93 -7.47 12.70
CA HIS A 53 -12.21 -7.43 14.12
C HIS A 53 -12.87 -6.09 14.48
N PRO A 54 -14.17 -5.92 14.17
CA PRO A 54 -14.92 -4.70 14.45
C PRO A 54 -15.14 -4.45 15.95
#